data_AF-A0A6P6DTF7-F1
#
_entry.id   AF-A0A6P6DTF7-F1
#
_cell.length_a   1.000
_cell.length_b   1.000
_cell.length_c   1.000
_cell.angle_alpha   90.00
_cell.angle_beta   90.00
_cell.angle_gamma   90.00
#
_symmetry.space_group_name_H-M   'P 1'
#
loop_
_entity.id
_entity.type
_entity.pdbx_description
1 polymer ?
#
loop_
_entity_poly.entity_id
_entity_poly.type
_entity_poly.pdbx_seq_one_letter_code
_entity_poly.pdbx_strand_id
1 'polypeptide(L)'
;MFVPCGEAEPDLSGCTLLLPAVSVGNVGQLAIDLIISTLNMSKIGYFYTDCLVPMVGNNPYATAEENSTELSINTEVYSLPSRKLVALQLRSIFIKYKSTSFCEKLLSWVKSSRFARVVVLSSSHSYQRSDLQLRSCSKEIAMAVLLKFVSEGDNIPDALGLVEYLNEWLQITRPQGGGPAPSTLAWRIPSSWKLLFGNGLPPALF
;
A
#
# COMPACT_ATOMS: atom_id res chain seq x y z
N MET A 1 -15.09 5.23 5.84
CA MET A 1 -15.67 5.77 4.59
C MET A 1 -14.60 6.57 3.89
N PHE A 2 -14.52 6.46 2.57
CA PHE A 2 -13.56 7.23 1.79
C PHE A 2 -13.94 8.71 1.82
N VAL A 3 -12.93 9.58 1.92
CA VAL A 3 -13.07 11.04 1.89
C VAL A 3 -12.09 11.58 0.85
N PRO A 4 -12.57 12.24 -0.23
CA PRO A 4 -11.70 12.80 -1.26
C PRO A 4 -10.92 14.01 -0.74
N CYS A 5 -9.72 14.24 -1.30
CA CYS A 5 -8.94 15.46 -1.01
C CYS A 5 -9.46 16.70 -1.76
N GLY A 6 -10.14 16.51 -2.90
CA GLY A 6 -10.76 17.59 -3.68
C GLY A 6 -12.28 17.63 -3.51
N GLU A 7 -12.93 18.60 -4.15
CA GLU A 7 -14.39 18.79 -4.06
C GLU A 7 -15.20 17.71 -4.79
N ALA A 8 -14.61 17.03 -5.78
CA ALA A 8 -15.27 15.98 -6.55
C ALA A 8 -14.76 14.58 -6.17
N GLU A 9 -15.68 13.61 -6.10
CA GLU A 9 -15.30 12.21 -5.93
C GLU A 9 -14.62 11.68 -7.20
N PRO A 10 -13.44 11.04 -7.09
CA PRO A 10 -12.77 10.42 -8.23
C PRO A 10 -13.53 9.19 -8.72
N ASP A 11 -13.60 8.99 -10.03
CA ASP A 11 -14.12 7.75 -10.60
C ASP A 11 -13.10 6.61 -10.44
N LEU A 12 -13.43 5.65 -9.58
CA LEU A 12 -12.61 4.46 -9.31
C LEU A 12 -13.14 3.21 -10.04
N SER A 13 -14.20 3.37 -10.83
CA SER A 13 -14.86 2.27 -11.53
C SER A 13 -13.90 1.54 -12.47
N GLY A 14 -13.89 0.21 -12.39
CA GLY A 14 -13.04 -0.62 -13.22
C GLY A 14 -11.55 -0.57 -12.88
N CYS A 15 -11.14 0.12 -11.81
CA CYS A 15 -9.76 0.13 -11.34
C CYS A 15 -9.38 -1.15 -10.59
N THR A 16 -8.08 -1.45 -10.55
CA THR A 16 -7.50 -2.44 -9.63
C THR A 16 -7.11 -1.74 -8.34
N LEU A 17 -7.63 -2.23 -7.21
CA LEU A 17 -7.23 -1.79 -5.88
C LEU A 17 -6.09 -2.67 -5.35
N LEU A 18 -4.96 -2.07 -5.00
CA LEU A 18 -3.90 -2.69 -4.23
C LEU A 18 -4.14 -2.41 -2.75
N LEU A 19 -4.25 -3.46 -1.95
CA LEU A 19 -4.60 -3.40 -0.54
C LEU A 19 -3.52 -4.10 0.32
N PRO A 20 -2.82 -3.39 1.22
CA PRO A 20 -1.89 -4.03 2.13
C PRO A 20 -2.65 -4.70 3.27
N ALA A 21 -2.20 -5.90 3.66
CA ALA A 21 -2.53 -6.47 4.95
C ALA A 21 -1.53 -5.97 6.01
N VAL A 22 -2.03 -5.64 7.21
CA VAL A 22 -1.16 -5.45 8.38
C VAL A 22 -0.78 -6.85 8.89
N SER A 23 0.40 -7.31 8.50
CA SER A 23 0.89 -8.67 8.72
C SER A 23 2.39 -8.68 9.04
N VAL A 24 2.97 -9.87 9.22
CA VAL A 24 4.36 -10.07 9.67
C VAL A 24 5.35 -9.22 8.88
N GLY A 25 6.19 -8.43 9.56
CA GLY A 25 7.19 -7.60 8.90
C GLY A 25 6.67 -6.41 8.09
N ASN A 26 5.37 -6.11 8.16
CA ASN A 26 4.71 -5.01 7.43
C ASN A 26 4.98 -5.02 5.90
N VAL A 27 5.30 -6.19 5.34
CA VAL A 27 5.78 -6.35 3.96
C VAL A 27 4.78 -5.79 2.95
N GLY A 28 3.48 -6.02 3.18
CA GLY A 28 2.42 -5.46 2.32
C GLY A 28 2.42 -3.93 2.32
N GLN A 29 2.61 -3.30 3.47
CA GLN A 29 2.66 -1.84 3.60
C GLN A 29 3.93 -1.28 2.95
N LEU A 30 5.07 -1.93 3.16
CA LEU A 30 6.35 -1.59 2.52
C LEU A 30 6.27 -1.74 0.99
N ALA A 31 5.57 -2.75 0.49
CA ALA A 31 5.32 -2.95 -0.93
C ALA A 31 4.48 -1.81 -1.54
N ILE A 32 3.42 -1.38 -0.86
CA ILE A 32 2.62 -0.23 -1.28
C ILE A 32 3.46 1.06 -1.30
N ASP A 33 4.36 1.23 -0.33
CA ASP A 33 5.32 2.34 -0.26
C ASP A 33 6.19 2.42 -1.53
N LEU A 34 6.77 1.28 -1.93
CA LEU A 34 7.56 1.18 -3.16
C LEU A 34 6.71 1.52 -4.39
N ILE A 35 5.48 1.03 -4.48
CA ILE A 35 4.59 1.26 -5.62
C ILE A 35 4.21 2.74 -5.75
N ILE A 36 3.78 3.37 -4.65
CA ILE A 36 3.39 4.80 -4.64
C ILE A 36 4.59 5.67 -5.05
N SER A 37 5.75 5.44 -4.43
CA SER A 37 6.98 6.19 -4.68
C SER A 37 7.48 6.01 -6.12
N THR A 38 7.47 4.78 -6.62
CA THR A 38 8.01 4.42 -7.95
C THR A 38 7.12 4.94 -9.08
N LEU A 39 5.80 4.82 -8.92
CA LEU A 39 4.84 5.24 -9.94
C LEU A 39 4.41 6.70 -9.80
N ASN A 40 4.94 7.42 -8.80
CA ASN A 40 4.58 8.80 -8.48
C ASN A 40 3.06 9.00 -8.37
N MET A 41 2.39 8.10 -7.63
CA MET A 41 0.93 8.12 -7.51
C MET A 41 0.44 9.35 -6.74
N SER A 42 -0.67 9.93 -7.18
CA SER A 42 -1.24 11.12 -6.54
C SER A 42 -2.19 10.72 -5.41
N LYS A 43 -2.07 11.38 -4.25
CA LYS A 43 -3.03 11.23 -3.15
C LYS A 43 -4.38 11.79 -3.58
N ILE A 44 -5.43 10.96 -3.51
CA ILE A 44 -6.80 11.34 -3.90
C ILE A 44 -7.75 11.47 -2.72
N GLY A 45 -7.36 10.99 -1.55
CA GLY A 45 -8.20 11.00 -0.37
C GLY A 45 -7.64 10.12 0.74
N TYR A 46 -8.49 9.86 1.72
CA TYR A 46 -8.18 9.02 2.86
C TYR A 46 -9.39 8.18 3.26
N PHE A 47 -9.13 7.10 4.00
CA PHE A 47 -10.19 6.23 4.48
C PHE A 47 -10.50 6.55 5.95
N TYR A 48 -11.48 7.41 6.19
CA TYR A 48 -11.90 7.80 7.53
C TYR A 48 -12.52 6.63 8.28
N THR A 49 -11.97 6.30 9.45
CA THR A 49 -12.47 5.22 10.30
C THR A 49 -12.01 5.41 11.75
N ASP A 50 -12.85 4.95 12.68
CA ASP A 50 -12.58 4.86 14.11
C ASP A 50 -11.95 3.51 14.51
N CYS A 51 -11.56 2.70 13.51
CA CYS A 51 -11.03 1.34 13.70
C CYS A 51 -9.50 1.28 13.80
N LEU A 52 -8.83 2.40 13.56
CA LEU A 52 -7.38 2.51 13.46
C LEU A 52 -6.86 3.53 14.47
N VAL A 53 -5.65 3.28 14.97
CA VAL A 53 -4.99 4.25 15.87
C VAL A 53 -4.74 5.56 15.11
N PRO A 54 -5.17 6.72 15.63
CA PRO A 54 -4.91 8.01 15.00
C PRO A 54 -3.40 8.27 14.86
N MET A 55 -2.98 8.76 13.71
CA MET A 55 -1.58 9.07 13.40
C MET A 55 -1.55 10.27 12.45
N VAL A 56 -0.57 11.15 12.67
CA VAL A 56 -0.19 12.23 11.77
C VAL A 56 1.33 12.29 11.72
N GLY A 57 1.89 12.54 10.54
CA GLY A 57 3.32 12.70 10.36
C GLY A 57 3.65 13.43 9.05
N ASN A 58 4.95 13.58 8.81
CA ASN A 58 5.46 14.18 7.57
C ASN A 58 5.14 13.30 6.35
N ASN A 59 5.11 13.90 5.16
CA ASN A 59 4.95 13.17 3.91
C ASN A 59 6.07 12.12 3.73
N PRO A 60 5.74 10.82 3.73
CA PRO A 60 6.73 9.74 3.65
C PRO A 60 7.37 9.58 2.27
N TYR A 61 6.80 10.25 1.25
CA TYR A 61 7.23 10.25 -0.14
C TYR A 61 7.81 11.60 -0.57
N ALA A 62 8.07 12.53 0.36
CA ALA A 62 8.59 13.84 0.03
C ALA A 62 9.93 13.73 -0.72
N THR A 63 10.04 14.40 -1.86
CA THR A 63 11.25 14.46 -2.70
C THR A 63 11.69 15.90 -2.98
N ALA A 64 10.86 16.88 -2.63
CA ALA A 64 11.10 18.31 -2.78
C ALA A 64 10.57 19.07 -1.56
N GLU A 65 10.97 20.32 -1.38
CA GLU A 65 10.49 21.13 -0.26
C GLU A 65 8.98 21.38 -0.34
N GLU A 66 8.45 21.54 -1.56
CA GLU A 66 7.03 21.81 -1.81
C GLU A 66 6.11 20.73 -1.23
N ASN A 67 6.42 19.45 -1.49
CA ASN A 67 5.60 18.32 -1.00
C ASN A 67 5.99 17.86 0.41
N SER A 68 7.02 18.43 1.02
CA SER A 68 7.45 18.09 2.38
C SER A 68 6.47 18.57 3.47
N THR A 69 5.68 19.60 3.16
CA THR A 69 4.69 20.20 4.06
C THR A 69 3.37 19.42 4.12
N GLU A 70 3.17 18.49 3.18
CA GLU A 70 1.98 17.64 3.19
C GLU A 70 2.00 16.70 4.40
N LEU A 71 0.87 16.62 5.09
CA LEU A 71 0.70 15.67 6.18
C LEU A 71 0.28 14.30 5.63
N SER A 72 0.87 13.26 6.23
CA SER A 72 0.43 11.88 6.08
C SER A 72 -0.31 11.42 7.32
N ILE A 73 -1.32 10.58 7.14
CA ILE A 73 -2.19 10.07 8.20
C ILE A 73 -2.29 8.55 8.16
N ASN A 74 -3.06 7.99 9.09
CA ASN A 74 -3.18 6.55 9.29
C ASN A 74 -3.65 5.73 8.07
N THR A 75 -4.50 6.27 7.19
CA THR A 75 -4.98 5.57 5.99
C THR A 75 -5.24 6.50 4.81
N GLU A 76 -4.38 6.43 3.81
CA GLU A 76 -4.42 7.29 2.63
C GLU A 76 -4.68 6.48 1.36
N VAL A 77 -5.32 7.09 0.37
CA VAL A 77 -5.64 6.46 -0.90
C VAL A 77 -4.97 7.25 -2.03
N TYR A 78 -4.26 6.53 -2.87
CA TYR A 78 -3.50 7.06 -3.99
C TYR A 78 -4.03 6.48 -5.30
N SER A 79 -3.98 7.26 -6.37
CA SER A 79 -4.42 6.80 -7.69
C SER A 79 -3.38 7.05 -8.77
N LEU A 80 -3.45 6.21 -9.80
CA LEU A 80 -2.77 6.38 -11.07
C LEU A 80 -3.77 6.08 -12.19
N PRO A 81 -4.53 7.11 -12.64
CA PRO A 81 -5.60 6.93 -13.61
C PRO A 81 -5.14 6.32 -14.94
N SER A 82 -3.94 6.67 -15.40
CA SER A 82 -3.35 6.14 -16.63
C SER A 82 -3.27 4.61 -16.64
N ARG A 83 -3.14 3.97 -15.47
CA ARG A 83 -3.07 2.51 -15.33
C ARG A 83 -4.32 1.88 -14.72
N LYS A 84 -5.37 2.66 -14.46
CA LYS A 84 -6.54 2.23 -13.68
C LYS A 84 -6.13 1.55 -12.37
N LEU A 85 -5.16 2.13 -11.68
CA LEU A 85 -4.57 1.56 -10.46
C LEU A 85 -4.85 2.48 -9.28
N VAL A 86 -5.26 1.89 -8.17
CA VAL A 86 -5.49 2.58 -6.89
C VAL A 86 -4.75 1.82 -5.81
N ALA A 87 -4.08 2.52 -4.91
CA ALA A 87 -3.37 1.95 -3.78
C ALA A 87 -3.92 2.55 -2.49
N LEU A 88 -4.27 1.69 -1.53
CA LEU A 88 -4.57 2.11 -0.16
C LEU A 88 -3.31 1.90 0.68
N GLN A 89 -2.86 2.90 1.43
CA GLN A 89 -1.75 2.75 2.36
C GLN A 89 -2.25 2.77 3.81
N LEU A 90 -1.81 1.82 4.62
CA LEU A 90 -2.08 1.74 6.05
C LEU A 90 -0.80 2.07 6.82
N ARG A 91 -0.85 3.03 7.74
CA ARG A 91 0.30 3.45 8.57
C ARG A 91 0.15 3.11 10.06
N SER A 92 -1.06 2.77 10.49
CA SER A 92 -1.36 2.47 11.89
C SER A 92 -1.97 1.08 12.06
N ILE A 93 -1.89 0.57 13.28
CA ILE A 93 -2.52 -0.70 13.66
C ILE A 93 -4.03 -0.56 13.93
N PHE A 94 -4.71 -1.70 13.92
CA PHE A 94 -6.11 -1.80 14.30
C PHE A 94 -6.29 -1.61 15.82
N ILE A 95 -7.32 -0.85 16.19
CA ILE A 95 -7.84 -0.84 17.55
C ILE A 95 -8.40 -2.23 17.83
N LYS A 96 -8.15 -2.73 19.05
CA LYS A 96 -8.53 -4.08 19.47
C LYS A 96 -10.02 -4.35 19.17
N TYR A 97 -10.30 -5.52 18.58
CA TYR A 97 -11.64 -5.97 18.18
C TYR A 97 -12.34 -5.19 17.06
N LYS A 98 -11.68 -4.19 16.44
CA LYS A 98 -12.28 -3.40 15.35
C LYS A 98 -11.89 -3.84 13.93
N SER A 99 -11.08 -4.89 13.78
CA SER A 99 -10.65 -5.39 12.46
C SER A 99 -11.83 -5.82 11.59
N THR A 100 -12.79 -6.56 12.14
CA THR A 100 -14.02 -6.95 11.41
C THR A 100 -14.81 -5.73 10.94
N SER A 101 -15.02 -4.75 11.83
CA SER A 101 -15.73 -3.50 11.49
C SER A 101 -15.00 -2.71 10.41
N PHE A 102 -13.66 -2.67 10.45
CA PHE A 102 -12.88 -2.06 9.38
C PHE A 102 -13.09 -2.78 8.05
N CYS A 103 -13.00 -4.12 8.03
CA CYS A 103 -13.20 -4.91 6.83
C CYS A 103 -14.60 -4.71 6.23
N GLU A 104 -15.64 -4.64 7.05
CA GLU A 104 -17.02 -4.35 6.59
C GLU A 104 -17.12 -2.97 5.94
N LYS A 105 -16.59 -1.93 6.60
CA LYS A 105 -16.56 -0.57 6.06
C LYS A 105 -15.76 -0.50 4.76
N LEU A 106 -14.62 -1.19 4.69
CA LEU A 106 -13.77 -1.22 3.51
C LEU A 106 -14.44 -1.95 2.35
N LEU A 107 -15.04 -3.13 2.61
CA LEU A 107 -15.77 -3.90 1.61
C LEU A 107 -16.97 -3.11 1.07
N SER A 108 -17.69 -2.40 1.92
CA SER A 108 -18.78 -1.52 1.50
C SER A 108 -18.29 -0.46 0.50
N TRP A 109 -17.18 0.21 0.81
CA TRP A 109 -16.56 1.18 -0.09
C TRP A 109 -16.08 0.55 -1.41
N VAL A 110 -15.40 -0.60 -1.35
CA VAL A 110 -14.92 -1.30 -2.54
C VAL A 110 -16.08 -1.65 -3.49
N LYS A 111 -17.21 -2.11 -2.94
CA LYS A 111 -18.41 -2.41 -3.72
C LYS A 111 -19.03 -1.14 -4.32
N SER A 112 -19.20 -0.09 -3.53
CA SER A 112 -19.81 1.16 -4.01
C SER A 112 -18.97 1.84 -5.09
N SER A 113 -17.64 1.73 -4.99
CA SER A 113 -16.68 2.30 -5.95
C SER A 113 -16.47 1.45 -7.20
N ARG A 114 -17.10 0.26 -7.31
CA ARG A 114 -17.08 -0.60 -8.51
C ARG A 114 -15.68 -0.95 -9.02
N PHE A 115 -14.75 -1.25 -8.10
CA PHE A 115 -13.43 -1.76 -8.48
C PHE A 115 -13.57 -3.04 -9.30
N ALA A 116 -12.76 -3.18 -10.36
CA ALA A 116 -12.74 -4.39 -11.17
C ALA A 116 -12.22 -5.60 -10.39
N ARG A 117 -11.21 -5.37 -9.54
CA ARG A 117 -10.58 -6.39 -8.70
C ARG A 117 -9.82 -5.77 -7.54
N VAL A 118 -9.57 -6.59 -6.52
CA VAL A 118 -8.71 -6.26 -5.38
C VAL A 118 -7.54 -7.23 -5.33
N VAL A 119 -6.33 -6.70 -5.18
CA VAL A 119 -5.12 -7.50 -4.94
C VAL A 119 -4.59 -7.17 -3.56
N VAL A 120 -4.62 -8.16 -2.68
CA VAL A 120 -4.15 -8.03 -1.30
C VAL A 120 -2.66 -8.41 -1.25
N LEU A 121 -1.83 -7.50 -0.75
CA LEU A 121 -0.40 -7.74 -0.51
C LEU A 121 -0.21 -8.09 0.95
N SER A 122 0.22 -9.33 1.22
CA SER A 122 0.26 -9.89 2.57
C SER A 122 1.55 -10.67 2.83
N SER A 123 1.81 -10.97 4.10
CA SER A 123 2.94 -11.76 4.54
C SER A 123 2.58 -12.69 5.71
N SER A 124 3.33 -13.78 5.85
CA SER A 124 3.20 -14.73 6.97
C SER A 124 4.59 -15.18 7.43
N HIS A 125 4.66 -15.70 8.67
CA HIS A 125 5.89 -16.32 9.17
C HIS A 125 6.31 -17.48 8.27
N SER A 126 7.61 -17.55 7.96
CA SER A 126 8.21 -18.62 7.15
C SER A 126 7.97 -20.04 7.71
N TYR A 127 7.81 -20.16 9.02
CA TYR A 127 7.54 -21.41 9.73
C TYR A 127 6.04 -21.69 9.96
N GLN A 128 5.13 -20.76 9.63
CA GLN A 128 3.70 -20.90 9.87
C GLN A 128 2.92 -20.74 8.55
N ARG A 129 2.41 -21.87 8.04
CA ARG A 129 1.48 -21.92 6.92
C ARG A 129 0.11 -22.34 7.43
N SER A 130 -0.89 -21.47 7.33
CA SER A 130 -2.27 -21.82 7.65
C SER A 130 -3.20 -21.44 6.50
N ASP A 131 -3.97 -22.41 6.00
CA ASP A 131 -4.97 -22.18 4.96
C ASP A 131 -6.07 -21.20 5.39
N LEU A 132 -6.22 -20.95 6.70
CA LEU A 132 -7.11 -19.91 7.21
C LEU A 132 -6.76 -18.53 6.62
N GLN A 133 -5.49 -18.30 6.32
CA GLN A 133 -4.97 -17.06 5.72
C GLN A 133 -5.39 -16.89 4.25
N LEU A 134 -5.87 -17.95 3.59
CA LEU A 134 -6.26 -17.96 2.18
C LEU A 134 -7.78 -17.91 1.97
N ARG A 135 -8.57 -17.85 3.05
CA ARG A 135 -10.03 -17.84 2.94
C ARG A 135 -10.53 -16.47 2.48
N SER A 136 -11.18 -16.43 1.32
CA SER A 136 -11.93 -15.25 0.87
C SER A 136 -13.24 -15.11 1.64
N CYS A 137 -13.62 -13.86 1.95
CA CYS A 137 -14.86 -13.52 2.63
C CYS A 137 -15.96 -13.01 1.69
N SER A 138 -15.69 -12.84 0.38
CA SER A 138 -16.66 -12.29 -0.58
C SER A 138 -16.59 -13.02 -1.92
N LYS A 139 -17.76 -13.39 -2.46
CA LYS A 139 -17.90 -14.00 -3.80
C LYS A 139 -18.16 -12.99 -4.92
N GLU A 140 -18.42 -11.73 -4.57
CA GLU A 140 -18.87 -10.69 -5.51
C GLU A 140 -17.72 -9.83 -6.07
N ILE A 141 -16.55 -9.86 -5.41
CA ILE A 141 -15.39 -9.06 -5.81
C ILE A 141 -14.29 -10.03 -6.23
N ALA A 142 -13.78 -9.87 -7.46
CA ALA A 142 -12.61 -10.59 -7.90
C ALA A 142 -11.42 -10.20 -7.00
N MET A 143 -10.92 -11.15 -6.22
CA MET A 143 -9.85 -10.92 -5.25
C MET A 143 -8.73 -11.93 -5.43
N ALA A 144 -7.50 -11.44 -5.35
CA ALA A 144 -6.30 -12.26 -5.25
C ALA A 144 -5.48 -11.83 -4.04
N VAL A 145 -4.78 -12.77 -3.40
CA VAL A 145 -3.84 -12.50 -2.32
C VAL A 145 -2.45 -12.92 -2.79
N LEU A 146 -1.51 -11.98 -2.79
CA LEU A 146 -0.08 -12.27 -2.93
C LEU A 146 0.52 -12.37 -1.53
N LEU A 147 1.01 -13.55 -1.19
CA LEU A 147 1.53 -13.87 0.13
C LEU A 147 3.04 -14.09 0.08
N LYS A 148 3.80 -13.33 0.87
CA LYS A 148 5.25 -13.51 1.06
C LYS A 148 5.54 -14.17 2.41
N PHE A 149 6.35 -15.22 2.41
CA PHE A 149 6.87 -15.82 3.65
C PHE A 149 8.09 -15.03 4.12
N VAL A 150 8.07 -14.56 5.37
CA VAL A 150 9.13 -13.71 5.93
C VAL A 150 9.51 -14.11 7.35
N SER A 151 10.65 -13.62 7.79
CA SER A 151 11.11 -13.63 9.18
C SER A 151 11.11 -12.18 9.70
N GLU A 152 11.03 -12.00 11.02
CA GLU A 152 11.16 -10.68 11.65
C GLU A 152 12.52 -10.05 11.35
N GLY A 153 12.57 -8.72 11.21
CA GLY A 153 13.80 -7.97 10.97
C GLY A 153 13.69 -6.98 9.82
N ASP A 154 14.76 -6.86 9.03
CA ASP A 154 14.75 -6.05 7.82
C ASP A 154 14.00 -6.76 6.69
N ASN A 155 12.78 -6.30 6.42
CA ASN A 155 11.93 -6.84 5.36
C ASN A 155 11.90 -5.97 4.09
N ILE A 156 12.85 -5.04 3.91
CA ILE A 156 13.04 -4.32 2.65
C ILE A 156 13.21 -5.29 1.46
N PRO A 157 14.07 -6.33 1.53
CA PRO A 157 14.24 -7.29 0.42
C PRO A 157 12.96 -8.09 0.13
N ASP A 158 12.19 -8.39 1.17
CA ASP A 158 10.92 -9.12 1.03
C ASP A 158 9.86 -8.28 0.34
N ALA A 159 9.78 -6.99 0.69
CA ALA A 159 8.89 -6.04 0.04
C ALA A 159 9.25 -5.87 -1.44
N LEU A 160 10.54 -5.72 -1.76
CA LEU A 160 11.05 -5.68 -3.14
C LEU A 160 10.67 -6.94 -3.93
N GLY A 161 10.87 -8.12 -3.35
CA GLY A 161 10.47 -9.38 -4.00
C GLY A 161 8.96 -9.50 -4.21
N LEU A 162 8.15 -9.00 -3.27
CA LEU A 162 6.69 -8.99 -3.40
C LEU A 162 6.21 -8.06 -4.51
N VAL A 163 6.77 -6.85 -4.63
CA VAL A 163 6.41 -5.91 -5.70
C VAL A 163 6.92 -6.35 -7.06
N GLU A 164 8.08 -7.02 -7.13
CA GLU A 164 8.60 -7.56 -8.38
C GLU A 164 7.67 -8.63 -8.92
N TYR A 165 7.26 -9.59 -8.08
CA TYR A 165 6.30 -10.63 -8.47
C TYR A 165 4.94 -10.03 -8.88
N LEU A 166 4.44 -9.03 -8.16
CA LEU A 166 3.24 -8.29 -8.55
C LEU A 166 3.40 -7.65 -9.93
N ASN A 167 4.57 -7.06 -10.21
CA ASN A 167 4.85 -6.40 -11.47
C ASN A 167 5.06 -7.37 -12.63
N GLU A 168 5.67 -8.54 -12.42
CA GLU A 168 5.71 -9.61 -13.42
C GLU A 168 4.29 -10.02 -13.85
N TRP A 169 3.37 -10.10 -12.87
CA TRP A 169 1.99 -10.48 -13.11
C TRP A 169 1.16 -9.35 -13.77
N LEU A 170 1.14 -8.15 -13.17
CA LEU A 170 0.25 -7.05 -13.56
C LEU A 170 0.89 -6.02 -14.48
N GLN A 171 2.22 -6.06 -14.65
CA GLN A 171 2.99 -5.18 -15.53
C GLN A 171 2.79 -3.67 -15.24
N ILE A 172 2.69 -3.33 -13.96
CA ILE A 172 2.37 -1.97 -13.49
C ILE A 172 3.45 -0.93 -13.80
N THR A 173 4.68 -1.32 -14.13
CA THR A 173 5.75 -0.38 -14.49
C THR A 173 5.97 -0.20 -16.00
N ARG A 174 5.39 -1.05 -16.86
CA ARG A 174 5.65 -1.00 -18.32
C ARG A 174 5.21 0.35 -18.92
N PRO A 175 6.04 1.08 -19.66
CA PRO A 175 5.62 2.35 -20.26
C PRO A 175 4.50 2.15 -21.28
N GLN A 176 3.55 3.09 -21.32
CA GLN A 176 2.50 3.11 -22.33
C GLN A 176 3.06 3.72 -23.61
N GLY A 177 3.74 2.90 -24.40
CA GLY A 177 4.30 3.26 -25.70
C GLY A 177 5.21 2.15 -26.17
N GLY A 178 4.93 1.56 -27.34
CA GLY A 178 5.62 0.40 -27.90
C GLY A 178 7.07 0.64 -28.37
N GLY A 179 7.83 1.48 -27.65
CA GLY A 179 9.26 1.63 -27.86
C GLY A 179 10.04 0.38 -27.42
N PRO A 180 11.30 0.22 -27.86
CA PRO A 180 12.14 -0.91 -27.47
C PRO A 180 12.21 -1.00 -25.95
N ALA A 181 12.08 -2.22 -25.42
CA ALA A 181 11.89 -2.51 -24.01
C ALA A 181 12.83 -1.67 -23.13
N PRO A 182 12.32 -0.71 -22.35
CA PRO A 182 13.17 -0.03 -21.39
C PRO A 182 13.48 -0.99 -20.25
N SER A 183 14.65 -0.81 -19.65
CA SER A 183 14.98 -1.39 -18.35
C SER A 183 13.77 -1.28 -17.42
N THR A 184 13.43 -2.36 -16.73
CA THR A 184 12.42 -2.35 -15.67
C THR A 184 12.63 -1.12 -14.81
N LEU A 185 11.58 -0.30 -14.64
CA LEU A 185 11.66 0.92 -13.85
C LEU A 185 12.19 0.52 -12.46
N ALA A 186 13.36 1.03 -12.08
CA ALA A 186 13.95 0.68 -10.80
C ALA A 186 13.02 1.15 -9.67
N TRP A 187 12.73 0.25 -8.72
CA TRP A 187 11.89 0.58 -7.57
C TRP A 187 12.52 1.72 -6.75
N ARG A 188 11.77 2.81 -6.59
CA ARG A 188 12.18 3.98 -5.83
C ARG A 188 11.87 3.80 -4.35
N ILE A 189 12.92 3.79 -3.54
CA ILE A 189 12.81 3.79 -2.09
C ILE A 189 12.23 5.14 -1.60
N PRO A 190 11.15 5.15 -0.80
CA PRO A 190 10.60 6.37 -0.20
C PRO A 190 11.61 7.08 0.70
N SER A 191 11.53 8.41 0.80
CA SER A 191 12.43 9.21 1.65
C SER A 191 12.30 8.86 3.13
N SER A 192 11.10 8.48 3.59
CA SER A 192 10.87 7.99 4.97
C SER A 192 11.72 6.78 5.37
N TRP A 193 12.17 5.96 4.42
CA TRP A 193 12.97 4.77 4.73
C TRP A 193 14.42 5.11 5.10
N LYS A 194 14.88 6.35 4.85
CA LYS A 194 16.24 6.80 5.23
C LYS A 194 16.51 6.64 6.73
N LEU A 195 15.48 6.75 7.56
CA LEU A 195 15.55 6.66 9.01
C LEU A 195 14.73 5.48 9.56
N LEU A 196 14.51 4.43 8.76
CA LEU A 196 13.70 3.27 9.15
C LEU A 196 14.24 2.59 10.42
N PHE A 197 15.56 2.57 10.58
CA PHE A 197 16.28 2.04 11.75
C PHE A 197 16.76 3.14 12.71
N GLY A 198 16.15 4.33 12.64
CA GLY A 198 16.54 5.50 13.41
C GLY A 198 17.68 6.30 12.77
N ASN A 199 18.09 7.36 13.46
CA ASN A 199 19.31 8.08 13.13
C ASN A 199 20.52 7.21 13.49
N GLY A 200 21.64 7.42 12.79
CA GLY A 200 22.93 6.89 13.23
C GLY A 200 23.21 7.28 14.69
N LEU A 201 24.04 6.48 15.37
CA LEU A 201 24.43 6.76 16.75
C LEU A 201 24.92 8.21 16.88
N PRO A 202 24.38 9.00 17.81
CA PRO A 202 24.83 10.36 18.03
C PRO A 202 26.36 10.38 18.20
N PRO A 203 27.09 11.23 17.44
CA PRO A 203 28.55 11.30 17.56
C PRO A 203 29.02 11.59 19.00
N ALA A 204 28.17 12.25 19.80
CA ALA A 204 28.42 12.53 21.21
C ALA A 204 28.44 11.29 22.13
N LEU A 205 28.09 10.10 21.63
CA LEU A 205 28.20 8.84 22.36
C LEU A 205 29.56 8.14 22.15
N PHE A 206 30.46 8.70 21.34
CA PHE A 206 31.81 8.20 21.07
C PHE A 206 32.88 9.20 21.51
#